data_AF-A0A7K2EH72-F1
#
_entry.id   AF-A0A7K2EH72-F1
#
_cell.length_a   1.000
_cell.length_b   1.000
_cell.length_c   1.000
_cell.angle_alpha   90.00
_cell.angle_beta   90.00
_cell.angle_gamma   90.00
#
_symmetry.space_group_name_H-M   'P 1'
#
loop_
_entity.id
_entity.type
_entity.pdbx_description
1 polymer ?
#
loop_
_entity_poly.entity_id
_entity_poly.type
_entity_poly.pdbx_seq_one_letter_code
_entity_poly.pdbx_strand_id
1 'polypeptide(L)'
;MPDALESQFHEAMLDIYRRAKVEAKYNASVFLQMVVDQGGLQAARTLINSKDPSSGYTRLWELNRLDLSVEAVVLQTSDFHTLFTEQELEICKKRLRDYGYKF
;
A
#
# COMPACT_ATOMS: atom_id res chain seq x y z
N MET A 1 12.30 14.63 -13.94
CA MET A 1 13.12 13.67 -13.18
C MET A 1 12.15 12.83 -12.35
N PRO A 2 11.69 11.66 -12.84
CA PRO A 2 10.67 10.84 -12.16
C PRO A 2 11.14 10.16 -10.85
N ASP A 3 12.44 10.15 -10.55
CA ASP A 3 13.04 9.46 -9.41
C ASP A 3 12.57 9.92 -8.01
N ALA A 4 12.19 11.20 -7.85
CA ALA A 4 11.89 11.74 -6.52
C ALA A 4 10.56 11.23 -5.93
N LEU A 5 9.56 10.98 -6.78
CA LEU A 5 8.27 10.46 -6.35
C LEU A 5 8.34 8.97 -6.05
N GLU A 6 9.05 8.21 -6.87
CA GLU A 6 9.30 6.78 -6.62
C GLU A 6 10.08 6.56 -5.33
N SER A 7 11.11 7.38 -5.06
CA SER A 7 11.88 7.31 -3.82
C SER A 7 11.03 7.66 -2.60
N GLN A 8 10.24 8.75 -2.67
CA GLN A 8 9.30 9.10 -1.59
C GLN A 8 8.25 8.02 -1.36
N PHE A 9 7.75 7.41 -2.44
CA PHE A 9 6.80 6.31 -2.34
C PHE A 9 7.44 5.09 -1.69
N HIS A 10 8.68 4.75 -2.06
CA HIS A 10 9.43 3.67 -1.43
C HIS A 10 9.63 3.91 0.07
N GLU A 11 10.02 5.13 0.47
CA GLU A 11 10.13 5.50 1.88
C GLU A 11 8.78 5.43 2.60
N ALA A 12 7.69 5.88 1.97
CA ALA A 12 6.35 5.78 2.52
C ALA A 12 5.92 4.31 2.74
N MET A 13 6.25 3.40 1.81
CA MET A 13 6.00 1.96 1.97
C MET A 13 6.76 1.37 3.16
N LEU A 14 8.01 1.79 3.36
CA LEU A 14 8.80 1.37 4.53
C LEU A 14 8.24 1.96 5.84
N ASP A 15 7.74 3.19 5.80
CA ASP A 15 7.14 3.85 6.95
C ASP A 15 5.86 3.16 7.41
N ILE A 16 4.91 2.87 6.49
CA ILE A 16 3.69 2.13 6.83
C ILE A 16 4.00 0.73 7.37
N TYR A 17 5.05 0.07 6.86
CA TYR A 17 5.48 -1.22 7.40
C TYR A 17 6.01 -1.08 8.84
N ARG A 18 6.85 -0.07 9.11
CA ARG A 18 7.34 0.21 10.47
C ARG A 18 6.18 0.52 11.41
N ARG A 19 5.24 1.35 10.98
CA ARG A 19 4.03 1.68 11.73
C ARG A 19 3.14 0.44 11.96
N ALA A 20 2.98 -0.42 10.97
CA ALA A 20 2.20 -1.66 11.12
C ALA A 20 2.86 -2.61 12.12
N LYS A 21 4.19 -2.68 12.10
CA LYS A 21 4.97 -3.48 13.05
C LYS A 21 4.90 -2.94 14.47
N VAL A 22 5.03 -1.63 14.65
CA VAL A 22 5.04 -1.00 15.99
C VAL A 22 3.63 -0.87 16.55
N GLU A 23 2.71 -0.31 15.77
CA GLU A 23 1.37 0.03 16.23
C GLU A 23 0.40 -1.15 16.11
N ALA A 24 0.47 -1.93 15.03
CA ALA A 24 -0.44 -3.06 14.79
C ALA A 24 0.17 -4.41 15.23
N LYS A 25 1.42 -4.42 15.72
CA LYS A 25 2.21 -5.63 16.04
C LYS A 25 2.22 -6.66 14.89
N TYR A 26 2.05 -6.18 13.66
CA TYR A 26 1.97 -7.02 12.47
C TYR A 26 3.26 -6.91 11.66
N ASN A 27 3.92 -8.04 11.46
CA ASN A 27 5.17 -8.10 10.72
C ASN A 27 4.94 -8.61 9.29
N ALA A 28 4.78 -7.69 8.34
CA ALA A 28 4.58 -8.01 6.93
C ALA A 28 5.91 -8.32 6.22
N SER A 29 6.62 -9.36 6.65
CA SER A 29 7.96 -9.69 6.12
C SER A 29 7.97 -9.88 4.59
N VAL A 30 6.91 -10.48 4.03
CA VAL A 30 6.77 -10.68 2.57
C VAL A 30 6.67 -9.34 1.85
N PHE A 31 5.89 -8.40 2.39
CA PHE A 31 5.75 -7.07 1.82
C PHE A 31 7.08 -6.31 1.87
N LEU A 32 7.76 -6.31 3.02
CA LEU A 32 9.08 -5.68 3.15
C LEU A 32 10.06 -6.26 2.13
N GLN A 33 10.08 -7.58 1.96
CA GLN A 33 10.97 -8.22 1.01
C GLN A 33 10.65 -7.84 -0.44
N MET A 34 9.37 -7.75 -0.82
CA MET A 34 8.98 -7.26 -2.15
C MET A 34 9.38 -5.79 -2.37
N VAL A 35 9.20 -4.93 -1.35
CA VAL A 35 9.58 -3.52 -1.43
C VAL A 35 11.09 -3.34 -1.56
N VAL A 36 11.88 -4.18 -0.88
CA VAL A 36 13.34 -4.16 -0.96
C VAL A 36 13.86 -4.75 -2.28
N ASP A 37 13.25 -5.82 -2.77
CA ASP A 37 13.69 -6.53 -3.98
C ASP A 37 13.28 -5.81 -5.28
N GLN A 38 12.03 -5.36 -5.34
CA GLN A 38 11.42 -4.81 -6.56
C GLN A 38 11.19 -3.30 -6.50
N GLY A 39 11.27 -2.70 -5.31
CA GLY A 39 10.93 -1.30 -5.07
C GLY A 39 9.49 -1.11 -4.58
N GLY A 40 9.23 0.02 -3.92
CA GLY A 40 7.93 0.31 -3.31
C GLY A 40 6.82 0.39 -4.35
N LEU A 41 7.08 1.07 -5.47
CA LEU A 41 6.12 1.26 -6.54
C LEU A 41 5.73 -0.06 -7.22
N GLN A 42 6.71 -0.88 -7.59
CA GLN A 42 6.47 -2.19 -8.23
C GLN A 42 5.73 -3.15 -7.28
N ALA A 43 6.10 -3.18 -6.00
CA ALA A 43 5.41 -3.99 -5.00
C ALA A 43 3.95 -3.56 -4.85
N ALA A 44 3.70 -2.25 -4.73
CA ALA A 44 2.35 -1.68 -4.67
C ALA A 44 1.51 -2.05 -5.89
N ARG A 45 2.08 -1.85 -7.07
CA ARG A 45 1.44 -2.17 -8.35
C ARG A 45 1.09 -3.65 -8.47
N THR A 46 1.98 -4.53 -8.02
CA THR A 46 1.72 -5.98 -7.96
C THR A 46 0.55 -6.32 -7.03
N LEU A 47 0.47 -5.67 -5.86
CA LEU A 47 -0.63 -5.87 -4.91
C LEU A 47 -1.97 -5.35 -5.42
N ILE A 48 -1.97 -4.18 -6.07
CA ILE A 48 -3.18 -3.56 -6.64
C ILE A 48 -3.70 -4.41 -7.80
N ASN A 49 -2.82 -4.88 -8.68
CA ASN A 49 -3.20 -5.71 -9.83
C ASN A 49 -3.46 -7.17 -9.46
N SER A 50 -3.11 -7.61 -8.25
CA SER A 50 -3.48 -8.94 -7.77
C SER A 50 -4.99 -9.02 -7.58
N LYS A 51 -5.63 -10.09 -8.06
CA LYS A 51 -7.08 -10.28 -7.92
C LYS A 51 -7.51 -10.39 -6.46
N ASP A 52 -6.75 -11.14 -5.68
CA ASP A 52 -7.06 -11.40 -4.28
C ASP A 52 -6.26 -10.47 -3.36
N PRO A 53 -6.91 -9.93 -2.31
CA PRO A 53 -6.22 -9.18 -1.27
C PRO A 53 -5.20 -10.09 -0.61
N SER A 54 -3.97 -9.59 -0.48
CA SER A 54 -2.92 -10.34 0.19
C SER A 54 -3.31 -10.64 1.63
N SER A 55 -2.84 -11.77 2.16
CA SER A 55 -3.06 -12.15 3.56
C SER A 55 -2.63 -11.07 4.55
N GLY A 56 -1.63 -10.25 4.20
CA GLY A 56 -1.27 -9.06 4.99
C GLY A 56 -2.28 -7.92 4.95
N TYR A 57 -3.01 -7.75 3.85
CA TYR A 57 -4.09 -6.77 3.73
C TYR A 57 -5.26 -7.15 4.65
N THR A 58 -5.70 -8.41 4.59
CA THR A 58 -6.75 -8.92 5.49
C THR A 58 -6.35 -8.74 6.95
N ARG A 59 -5.08 -9.00 7.29
CA ARG A 59 -4.59 -8.82 8.66
C ARG A 59 -4.62 -7.35 9.11
N LEU A 60 -4.24 -6.42 8.23
CA LEU A 60 -4.35 -4.98 8.51
C LEU A 60 -5.82 -4.57 8.72
N TRP A 61 -6.74 -5.14 7.95
CA TRP A 61 -8.18 -4.93 8.15
C TRP A 61 -8.70 -5.47 9.48
N GLU A 62 -8.33 -6.69 9.87
CA GLU A 62 -8.66 -7.26 11.19
C GLU A 62 -8.16 -6.37 12.33
N LEU A 63 -7.04 -5.69 12.13
CA LEU A 63 -6.43 -4.78 13.09
C LEU A 63 -7.01 -3.35 13.01
N ASN A 64 -7.97 -3.09 12.13
CA ASN A 64 -8.51 -1.76 11.85
C ASN A 64 -7.43 -0.74 11.41
N ARG A 65 -6.36 -1.24 10.77
CA ARG A 65 -5.20 -0.47 10.31
C ARG A 65 -5.04 -0.48 8.80
N LEU A 66 -6.15 -0.49 8.07
CA LEU A 66 -6.14 -0.29 6.61
C LEU A 66 -5.55 1.06 6.19
N ASP A 67 -5.48 2.04 7.10
CA ASP A 67 -4.70 3.28 6.93
C ASP A 67 -3.23 3.01 6.56
N LEU A 68 -2.67 1.91 7.05
CA LEU A 68 -1.29 1.50 6.78
C LEU A 68 -1.17 0.55 5.57
N SER A 69 -2.19 0.50 4.72
CA SER A 69 -2.16 -0.26 3.47
C SER A 69 -1.64 0.61 2.33
N VAL A 70 -1.14 -0.04 1.29
CA VAL A 70 -0.69 0.62 0.07
C VAL A 70 -1.83 1.42 -0.56
N GLU A 71 -3.01 0.82 -0.66
CA GLU A 71 -4.19 1.44 -1.24
C GLU A 71 -4.54 2.74 -0.52
N ALA A 72 -4.45 2.77 0.82
CA ALA A 72 -4.75 3.97 1.60
C ALA A 72 -3.71 5.07 1.36
N VAL A 73 -2.41 4.74 1.40
CA VAL A 73 -1.33 5.72 1.13
C VAL A 73 -1.46 6.31 -0.27
N VAL A 74 -1.71 5.45 -1.27
CA VAL A 74 -1.91 5.88 -2.64
C VAL A 74 -3.09 6.86 -2.71
N LEU A 75 -4.23 6.56 -2.08
CA LEU A 75 -5.38 7.46 -2.13
C LEU A 75 -5.22 8.74 -1.31
N GLN A 76 -4.56 8.68 -0.16
CA GLN A 76 -4.34 9.83 0.72
C GLN A 76 -3.37 10.85 0.10
N THR A 77 -2.33 10.40 -0.60
CA THR A 77 -1.33 11.29 -1.18
C THR A 77 -1.60 11.50 -2.66
N SER A 78 -2.13 12.67 -3.01
CA SER A 78 -2.46 13.01 -4.41
C SER A 78 -1.25 13.00 -5.35
N ASP A 79 -0.05 13.30 -4.86
CA ASP A 79 1.19 13.22 -5.65
C ASP A 79 1.45 11.80 -6.18
N PHE A 80 1.15 10.77 -5.39
CA PHE A 80 1.32 9.39 -5.80
C PHE A 80 0.32 8.97 -6.88
N HIS A 81 -0.81 9.68 -7.03
CA HIS A 81 -1.79 9.38 -8.09
C HIS A 81 -1.15 9.50 -9.47
N THR A 82 -0.10 10.30 -9.63
CA THR A 82 0.64 10.42 -10.89
C THR A 82 1.52 9.21 -11.21
N LEU A 83 1.87 8.41 -10.21
CA LEU A 83 2.64 7.16 -10.36
C LEU A 83 1.77 5.97 -10.77
N PHE A 84 0.46 6.05 -10.51
CA PHE A 84 -0.51 5.00 -10.79
C PHE A 84 -1.46 5.43 -11.90
N THR A 85 -2.04 4.46 -12.58
CA THR A 85 -3.11 4.74 -13.54
C THR A 85 -4.45 4.95 -12.85
N GLU A 86 -5.37 5.65 -13.51
CA GLU A 86 -6.74 5.85 -13.01
C GLU A 86 -7.41 4.51 -12.67
N GLN A 87 -7.17 3.48 -13.48
CA GLN A 87 -7.69 2.12 -13.23
C GLN A 87 -7.17 1.53 -11.93
N GLU A 88 -5.88 1.70 -11.63
CA GLU A 88 -5.28 1.22 -10.38
C GLU A 88 -5.85 1.97 -9.17
N LEU A 89 -6.03 3.29 -9.29
CA LEU A 89 -6.67 4.11 -8.24
C LEU A 89 -8.11 3.67 -8.00
N GLU A 90 -8.88 3.36 -9.04
CA GLU A 90 -10.23 2.82 -8.90
C GLU A 90 -10.25 1.45 -8.21
N ILE A 91 -9.29 0.57 -8.50
CA ILE A 91 -9.14 -0.72 -7.80
C ILE A 91 -8.86 -0.48 -6.32
N CYS A 92 -7.94 0.43 -5.98
CA CYS A 92 -7.65 0.81 -4.59
C CYS A 92 -8.91 1.30 -3.86
N LYS A 93 -9.64 2.24 -4.48
CA LYS A 93 -10.89 2.80 -3.93
C LYS A 93 -11.93 1.72 -3.72
N LYS A 94 -12.13 0.85 -4.72
CA LYS A 94 -13.10 -0.23 -4.67
C LYS A 94 -12.75 -1.22 -3.56
N ARG A 95 -11.49 -1.63 -3.46
CA ARG A 95 -11.02 -2.58 -2.44
C ARG A 95 -11.16 -2.00 -1.03
N LEU A 96 -10.71 -0.78 -0.80
CA LEU A 96 -10.88 -0.13 0.50
C LEU A 96 -12.35 -0.01 0.90
N ARG A 97 -13.22 0.37 -0.06
CA ARG A 97 -14.66 0.46 0.18
C ARG A 97 -15.30 -0.90 0.44
N ASP A 98 -14.89 -1.95 -0.26
CA ASP A 98 -15.36 -3.34 -0.06
C ASP A 98 -15.07 -3.83 1.37
N TYR A 99 -13.90 -3.46 1.88
CA TYR A 99 -13.49 -3.71 3.25
C TYR A 99 -14.05 -2.71 4.29
N GLY A 100 -14.89 -1.76 3.85
CA GLY A 100 -15.54 -0.78 4.72
C GLY A 100 -14.65 0.38 5.19
N TYR A 101 -13.46 0.55 4.60
CA TYR A 101 -12.55 1.65 4.91
C TYR A 101 -13.00 2.95 4.23
N LYS A 102 -12.97 4.05 4.99
CA LYS A 102 -13.24 5.40 4.49
C LYS A 102 -11.92 6.16 4.41
N PHE A 103 -11.51 6.48 3.19
CA PHE A 103 -10.38 7.34 2.86
C PHE A 103 -10.86 8.77 2.57
#